data_AF-A0A967LP16-F1
#
_entry.id   AF-A0A967LP16-F1
#
_cell.length_a   1.000
_cell.length_b   1.000
_cell.length_c   1.000
_cell.angle_alpha   90.00
_cell.angle_beta   90.00
_cell.angle_gamma   90.00
#
_symmetry.space_group_name_H-M   'P 1'
#
loop_
_entity.id
_entity.type
_entity.pdbx_description
1 polymer ?
#
loop_
_entity_poly.entity_id
_entity_poly.type
_entity_poly.pdbx_seq_one_letter_code
_entity_poly.pdbx_strand_id
1 'polypeptide(L)'
;MTDCDSSILGNISARQFLQEYWQKKPCLIKQAIPDYKCPISPEELAGLACDESCLSRLIIQDNHDENKWQVQYGPFTDKNFSNLDDNHWSLLVSHVEQYVPAINSLLSRFNFVPSWRLDDVMISYAT
;
A
#
# COMPACT_ATOMS: atom_id res chain seq x y z
N MET A 1 -12.35 29.30 -15.71
CA MET A 1 -11.00 28.75 -15.50
C MET A 1 -11.18 27.62 -14.50
N THR A 2 -11.49 26.42 -15.01
CA THR A 2 -11.73 25.24 -14.16
C THR A 2 -10.37 24.72 -13.72
N ASP A 3 -10.05 24.89 -12.44
CA ASP A 3 -9.00 24.14 -11.78
C ASP A 3 -9.30 22.66 -11.97
N CYS A 4 -8.55 22.03 -12.87
CA CYS A 4 -8.48 20.58 -12.96
C CYS A 4 -7.67 20.10 -11.76
N ASP A 5 -8.31 20.00 -10.60
CA ASP A 5 -7.84 19.06 -9.58
C ASP A 5 -7.78 17.70 -10.26
N SER A 6 -6.55 17.23 -10.50
CA SER A 6 -6.29 15.93 -11.12
C SER A 6 -6.94 14.85 -10.27
N SER A 7 -8.10 14.38 -10.72
CA SER A 7 -8.82 13.26 -10.14
C SER A 7 -7.94 12.02 -10.20
N ILE A 8 -7.97 11.19 -9.15
CA ILE A 8 -7.29 9.87 -9.13
C ILE A 8 -7.72 8.95 -10.28
N LEU A 9 -8.83 9.30 -10.93
CA LEU A 9 -9.40 8.60 -12.08
C LEU A 9 -8.86 9.08 -13.43
N GLY A 10 -7.87 9.99 -13.44
CA GLY A 10 -7.31 10.58 -14.64
C GLY A 10 -8.38 11.30 -15.45
N ASN A 11 -8.63 10.84 -16.69
CA ASN A 11 -9.63 11.42 -17.59
C ASN A 11 -11.03 10.81 -17.44
N ILE A 12 -11.22 9.86 -16.52
CA ILE A 12 -12.51 9.19 -16.30
C ILE A 12 -13.26 9.94 -15.18
N SER A 13 -14.52 10.31 -15.43
CA SER A 13 -15.34 10.89 -14.37
C SER A 13 -15.72 9.84 -13.31
N ALA A 14 -15.91 10.26 -12.05
CA ALA A 14 -16.39 9.38 -10.99
C ALA A 14 -17.69 8.64 -11.37
N ARG A 15 -18.63 9.34 -12.01
CA ARG A 15 -19.88 8.74 -12.50
C ARG A 15 -19.63 7.61 -13.49
N GLN A 16 -18.78 7.84 -14.48
CA GLN A 16 -18.45 6.82 -15.48
C GLN A 16 -17.71 5.64 -14.84
N PHE A 17 -16.77 5.91 -13.93
CA PHE A 17 -16.06 4.87 -13.18
C PHE A 17 -17.01 3.96 -12.40
N LEU A 18 -17.94 4.54 -11.64
CA LEU A 18 -18.95 3.80 -10.87
C LEU A 18 -19.92 3.01 -11.76
N GLN A 19 -20.28 3.55 -12.93
CA GLN A 19 -21.21 2.90 -13.85
C GLN A 19 -20.57 1.74 -14.62
N GLU A 20 -19.31 1.85 -15.02
CA GLU A 20 -18.71 0.91 -15.98
C GLU A 20 -17.65 -0.02 -15.38
N TYR A 21 -16.97 0.39 -14.30
CA TYR A 21 -15.78 -0.30 -13.78
C TYR A 21 -15.96 -0.82 -12.35
N TRP A 22 -16.47 0.01 -11.44
CA TRP A 22 -16.57 -0.34 -10.02
C TRP A 22 -17.36 -1.64 -9.81
N GLN A 23 -16.71 -2.63 -9.19
CA GLN A 23 -17.25 -3.99 -8.97
C GLN A 23 -17.69 -4.73 -10.25
N LYS A 24 -17.15 -4.38 -11.41
CA LYS A 24 -17.52 -4.99 -12.71
C LYS A 24 -16.31 -5.50 -13.48
N LYS A 25 -15.29 -4.65 -13.65
CA LYS A 25 -14.09 -5.00 -14.43
C LYS A 25 -12.86 -4.21 -13.96
N PRO A 26 -11.64 -4.78 -14.10
CA PRO A 26 -10.41 -4.05 -13.81
C PRO A 26 -10.25 -2.79 -14.67
N CYS A 27 -9.57 -1.77 -14.13
CA CYS A 27 -9.26 -0.52 -14.81
C CYS A 27 -7.80 -0.11 -14.54
N LEU A 28 -7.02 0.13 -15.59
CA LEU A 28 -5.67 0.67 -15.47
C LEU A 28 -5.70 2.18 -15.72
N ILE A 29 -5.45 2.98 -14.69
CA ILE A 29 -5.34 4.44 -14.79
C ILE A 29 -3.86 4.82 -14.74
N LYS A 30 -3.29 5.18 -15.89
CA LYS A 30 -1.89 5.60 -15.98
C LYS A 30 -1.72 7.01 -15.42
N GLN A 31 -0.63 7.25 -14.68
CA GLN A 31 -0.31 8.56 -14.09
C GLN A 31 -1.47 9.13 -13.26
N ALA A 32 -2.17 8.26 -12.51
CA ALA A 32 -3.27 8.65 -11.62
C ALA A 32 -2.83 9.67 -10.55
N ILE A 33 -1.58 9.56 -10.10
CA ILE A 33 -0.93 10.51 -9.20
C ILE A 33 0.45 10.82 -9.80
N PRO A 34 0.54 11.87 -10.64
CA PRO A 34 1.82 12.30 -11.20
C PRO A 34 2.83 12.61 -10.10
N ASP A 35 4.09 12.24 -10.33
CA ASP A 35 5.22 12.51 -9.42
C ASP A 35 5.00 12.04 -7.96
N TYR A 36 4.21 10.98 -7.77
CA TYR A 36 3.97 10.42 -6.44
C TYR A 36 5.27 9.95 -5.79
N LYS A 37 5.50 10.43 -4.57
CA LYS A 37 6.55 9.94 -3.68
C LYS A 37 5.90 9.37 -2.44
N CYS A 38 6.29 8.14 -2.07
CA CYS A 38 5.84 7.55 -0.84
C CYS A 38 6.31 8.41 0.34
N PRO A 39 5.43 8.83 1.27
CA PRO A 39 5.81 9.69 2.38
C PRO A 39 6.54 8.93 3.51
N ILE A 40 6.68 7.61 3.38
CA ILE A 40 7.44 6.75 4.30
C ILE A 40 8.52 6.00 3.51
N SER A 41 9.72 5.97 4.06
CA SER A 41 10.86 5.20 3.54
C SER A 41 10.78 3.71 3.90
N PRO A 42 11.51 2.83 3.20
CA PRO A 42 11.61 1.42 3.57
C PRO A 42 12.06 1.19 5.01
N GLU A 43 13.01 1.99 5.49
CA GLU A 43 13.57 1.89 6.84
C GLU A 43 12.55 2.30 7.91
N GLU A 44 11.81 3.38 7.67
CA GLU A 44 10.72 3.79 8.55
C GLU A 44 9.58 2.75 8.56
N LEU A 45 9.28 2.14 7.42
CA LEU A 45 8.27 1.07 7.33
C LEU A 45 8.67 -0.18 8.12
N ALA A 46 9.95 -0.58 8.04
CA ALA A 46 10.50 -1.66 8.86
C ALA A 46 10.45 -1.31 10.35
N GLY A 47 10.76 -0.06 10.71
CA GLY A 47 10.63 0.45 12.07
C GLY A 47 9.20 0.37 12.62
N LEU A 48 8.20 0.76 11.82
CA LEU A 48 6.78 0.59 12.20
C LEU A 48 6.41 -0.86 12.41
N ALA A 49 6.94 -1.78 11.61
CA ALA A 49 6.65 -3.20 11.72
C ALA A 49 7.20 -3.86 13.01
N CYS A 50 8.05 -3.16 13.76
CA CYS A 50 8.53 -3.55 15.10
C CYS A 50 7.60 -3.12 16.25
N ASP A 51 6.61 -2.25 16.00
CA ASP A 51 5.64 -1.83 17.01
C ASP A 51 4.60 -2.93 17.29
N GLU A 52 4.32 -3.21 18.56
CA GLU A 52 3.35 -4.22 19.00
C GLU A 52 1.92 -3.91 18.54
N SER A 53 1.56 -2.64 18.36
CA SER A 53 0.23 -2.27 17.86
C SER A 53 0.11 -2.38 16.34
N CYS A 54 1.23 -2.55 15.64
CA CYS A 54 1.28 -2.51 14.19
C CYS A 54 1.05 -3.89 13.57
N LEU A 55 0.04 -3.99 12.71
CA LEU A 55 -0.25 -5.23 11.98
C LEU A 55 0.70 -5.36 10.79
N SER A 56 1.68 -6.24 10.91
CA SER A 56 2.68 -6.48 9.87
C SER A 56 2.87 -7.97 9.57
N ARG A 57 3.29 -8.25 8.33
CA ARG A 57 3.56 -9.60 7.82
C ARG A 57 4.78 -9.57 6.92
N LEU A 58 5.59 -10.62 7.01
CA LEU A 58 6.76 -10.82 6.18
C LEU A 58 6.58 -12.11 5.38
N ILE A 59 6.55 -11.98 4.06
CA ILE A 59 6.40 -13.08 3.12
C ILE A 59 7.77 -13.35 2.52
N ILE A 60 8.27 -14.59 2.63
CA ILE A 60 9.60 -14.97 2.15
C ILE A 60 9.44 -16.18 1.22
N GLN A 61 10.02 -16.09 0.03
CA GLN A 61 10.18 -17.21 -0.89
C GLN A 61 11.58 -17.80 -0.70
N ASP A 62 11.68 -19.13 -0.60
CA ASP A 62 12.96 -19.80 -0.44
C ASP A 62 13.81 -19.67 -1.72
N ASN A 63 15.06 -19.22 -1.58
CA ASN A 63 15.97 -19.03 -2.71
C ASN A 63 16.38 -20.35 -3.41
N HIS A 64 16.20 -21.50 -2.76
CA HIS A 64 16.55 -22.81 -3.30
C HIS A 64 15.33 -23.59 -3.83
N ASP A 65 14.12 -23.22 -3.41
CA ASP A 65 12.87 -23.84 -3.86
C ASP A 65 11.77 -22.79 -4.04
N GLU A 66 11.51 -22.40 -5.29
CA GLU A 66 10.52 -21.39 -5.65
C GLU A 66 9.09 -21.73 -5.18
N ASN A 67 8.79 -23.00 -4.88
CA ASN A 67 7.47 -23.41 -4.39
C ASN A 67 7.32 -23.29 -2.88
N LYS A 68 8.41 -23.00 -2.16
CA LYS A 68 8.43 -22.95 -0.71
C LYS A 68 8.29 -21.51 -0.24
N TRP A 69 7.15 -21.24 0.40
CA TRP A 69 6.78 -19.94 0.92
C TRP A 69 6.68 -19.99 2.44
N GLN A 70 7.15 -18.92 3.08
CA GLN A 70 7.04 -18.72 4.52
C GLN A 70 6.32 -17.40 4.80
N VAL A 71 5.54 -17.39 5.88
CA VAL A 71 4.87 -16.20 6.39
C VAL A 71 5.25 -16.04 7.85
N GLN A 72 5.77 -14.86 8.19
CA GLN A 72 6.00 -14.46 9.58
C GLN A 72 5.07 -13.28 9.90
N TYR A 73 4.63 -13.20 11.15
CA TYR A 73 3.75 -12.15 11.65
C TYR A 73 4.51 -11.29 12.65
N GLY A 74 4.28 -9.98 12.62
CA GLY A 74 4.87 -9.06 13.58
C GLY A 74 4.29 -9.20 15.00
N PRO A 75 4.82 -8.42 15.95
CA PRO A 75 5.88 -7.43 15.76
C PRO A 75 7.24 -8.07 15.45
N PHE A 76 8.03 -7.38 14.63
CA PHE A 76 9.38 -7.83 14.28
C PHE A 76 10.45 -7.16 15.17
N THR A 77 11.68 -7.63 15.02
CA THR A 77 12.87 -7.00 15.60
C THR A 77 13.87 -6.70 14.50
N ASP A 78 14.84 -5.83 14.74
CA ASP A 78 15.91 -5.54 13.78
C ASP A 78 16.66 -6.80 13.31
N LYS A 79 16.71 -7.84 14.16
CA LYS A 79 17.31 -9.13 13.82
C LYS A 79 16.50 -9.90 12.78
N ASN A 80 15.17 -9.75 12.76
CA ASN A 80 14.34 -10.37 11.72
C ASN A 80 14.75 -9.85 10.34
N PHE A 81 14.95 -8.54 10.21
CA PHE A 81 15.35 -7.90 8.95
C PHE A 81 16.82 -8.16 8.60
N SER A 82 17.71 -8.17 9.59
CA SER A 82 19.14 -8.45 9.37
C SER A 82 19.44 -9.88 8.90
N ASN A 83 18.50 -10.81 9.13
CA ASN A 83 18.60 -12.21 8.70
C ASN A 83 17.95 -12.47 7.34
N LEU A 84 17.38 -11.44 6.70
CA LEU A 84 16.80 -11.59 5.36
C LEU A 84 17.91 -11.62 4.31
N ASP A 85 17.68 -12.43 3.28
CA ASP A 85 18.49 -12.39 2.07
C ASP A 85 18.22 -11.08 1.30
N ASP A 86 19.10 -10.76 0.35
CA ASP A 86 19.01 -9.51 -0.41
C ASP A 86 17.73 -9.39 -1.26
N ASN A 87 17.08 -10.51 -1.61
CA ASN A 87 15.91 -10.58 -2.51
C ASN A 87 14.87 -11.63 -2.04
N HIS A 88 13.74 -11.69 -2.75
CA HIS A 88 12.69 -12.74 -2.63
C HIS A 88 11.86 -12.68 -1.35
N TRP A 89 11.66 -11.48 -0.82
CA TRP A 89 10.75 -11.26 0.30
C TRP A 89 9.95 -9.96 0.14
N SER A 90 8.83 -9.87 0.85
CA SER A 90 8.06 -8.64 0.97
C SER A 90 7.54 -8.43 2.38
N LEU A 91 7.77 -7.22 2.90
CA LEU A 91 7.18 -6.71 4.13
C LEU A 91 5.86 -6.01 3.80
N LEU A 92 4.77 -6.40 4.45
CA LEU A 92 3.46 -5.79 4.36
C LEU A 92 3.10 -5.19 5.71
N VAL A 93 2.71 -3.92 5.74
CA VAL A 93 2.26 -3.22 6.93
C VAL A 93 0.88 -2.63 6.65
N SER A 94 -0.11 -2.97 7.49
CA SER A 94 -1.51 -2.51 7.37
C SER A 94 -1.77 -1.29 8.24
N HIS A 95 -2.87 -0.58 7.97
CA HIS A 95 -3.31 0.61 8.72
C HIS A 95 -2.25 1.73 8.81
N VAL A 96 -1.42 1.90 7.77
CA VAL A 96 -0.28 2.83 7.83
C VAL A 96 -0.75 4.28 7.97
N GLU A 97 -1.96 4.62 7.52
CA GLU A 97 -2.56 5.94 7.69
C GLU A 97 -2.75 6.37 9.15
N GLN A 98 -2.79 5.42 10.10
CA GLN A 98 -2.87 5.69 11.53
C GLN A 98 -1.53 6.17 12.11
N TYR A 99 -0.43 5.71 11.53
CA TYR A 99 0.94 6.01 11.99
C TYR A 99 1.57 7.16 11.20
N VAL A 100 1.21 7.31 9.92
CA VAL A 100 1.76 8.31 9.00
C VAL A 100 0.64 9.21 8.49
N PRO A 101 0.38 10.36 9.16
CA PRO A 101 -0.74 11.25 8.80
C PRO A 101 -0.73 11.71 7.34
N ALA A 102 0.45 11.83 6.72
CA ALA A 102 0.59 12.20 5.31
C ALA A 102 -0.12 11.23 4.34
N ILE A 103 -0.27 9.95 4.70
CA ILE A 103 -0.97 8.94 3.90
C ILE A 103 -2.48 9.24 3.81
N ASN A 104 -3.09 9.94 4.77
CA ASN A 104 -4.51 10.31 4.71
C ASN A 104 -4.85 11.17 3.47
N SER A 105 -3.88 11.94 2.97
CA SER A 105 -4.03 12.71 1.73
C SER A 105 -4.23 11.84 0.48
N LEU A 106 -3.78 10.58 0.52
CA LEU A 106 -4.06 9.60 -0.51
C LEU A 106 -5.52 9.13 -0.44
N LEU A 107 -6.00 8.78 0.75
CA LEU A 107 -7.38 8.34 0.97
C LEU A 107 -8.41 9.40 0.57
N SER A 108 -8.13 10.69 0.84
CA SER A 108 -9.04 11.78 0.48
C SER A 108 -9.32 11.89 -1.03
N ARG A 109 -8.43 11.33 -1.88
CA ARG A 109 -8.63 11.31 -3.34
C ARG A 109 -9.71 10.32 -3.80
N PHE A 110 -10.16 9.42 -2.92
CA PHE A 110 -11.20 8.42 -3.19
C PHE A 110 -12.60 8.84 -2.69
N ASN A 111 -12.82 10.13 -2.45
CA ASN A 111 -14.07 10.69 -1.89
C ASN A 111 -15.34 10.48 -2.75
N PHE A 112 -15.21 9.97 -3.98
CA PHE A 112 -16.35 9.56 -4.81
C PHE A 112 -16.93 8.19 -4.41
N VAL A 113 -16.25 7.45 -3.53
CA VAL A 113 -16.76 6.24 -2.87
C VAL A 113 -17.23 6.62 -1.46
N PRO A 114 -18.38 6.09 -0.97
CA PRO A 114 -18.81 6.33 0.40
C PRO A 114 -17.74 5.92 1.43
N SER A 115 -17.54 6.73 2.47
CA SER A 115 -16.47 6.50 3.46
C SER A 115 -16.54 5.14 4.16
N TRP A 116 -17.73 4.61 4.41
CA TRP A 116 -17.93 3.28 5.03
C TRP A 116 -17.47 2.11 4.15
N ARG A 117 -17.17 2.34 2.87
CA ARG A 117 -16.57 1.36 1.96
C ARG A 117 -15.06 1.45 1.90
N LEU A 118 -14.47 2.52 2.44
CA LEU A 118 -13.02 2.66 2.56
C LEU A 118 -12.58 1.87 3.79
N ASP A 119 -11.46 1.18 3.66
CA ASP A 119 -10.85 0.39 4.73
C ASP A 119 -9.57 1.10 5.19
N ASP A 120 -8.39 0.56 4.91
CA ASP A 120 -7.09 1.10 5.28
C ASP A 120 -6.12 1.26 4.09
N VAL A 121 -4.94 1.80 4.34
CA VAL A 121 -3.81 1.78 3.41
C VAL A 121 -2.76 0.79 3.91
N MET A 122 -2.66 -0.35 3.23
CA MET A 122 -1.54 -1.28 3.39
C MET A 122 -0.38 -0.88 2.47
N ILE A 123 0.84 -0.77 3.02
CA ILE A 123 2.06 -0.53 2.25
C ILE A 123 2.91 -1.80 2.21
N SER A 124 3.45 -2.11 1.03
CA SER A 124 4.39 -3.21 0.84
C SER A 124 5.76 -2.70 0.38
N TYR A 125 6.82 -3.24 0.96
CA TYR A 125 8.19 -3.14 0.45
C TYR A 125 8.65 -4.53 0.00
N ALA A 126 9.38 -4.61 -1.11
CA ALA A 126 9.87 -5.87 -1.66
C ALA A 126 11.22 -5.63 -2.35
N THR A 127 12.08 -6.65 -2.29
CA THR A 127 13.41 -6.71 -2.92
C THR A 127 13.53 -7.96 -3.77
#